data_AF-A0A381QQN2-F1
#
_entry.id   AF-A0A381QQN2-F1
#
_cell.length_a   1.000
_cell.length_b   1.000
_cell.length_c   1.000
_cell.angle_alpha   90.00
_cell.angle_beta   90.00
_cell.angle_gamma   90.00
#
_symmetry.space_group_name_H-M   'P 1'
#
loop_
_entity.id
_entity.type
_entity.pdbx_description
1 polymer ?
#
loop_
_entity_poly.entity_id
_entity_poly.type
_entity_poly.pdbx_seq_one_letter_code
_entity_poly.pdbx_strand_id
1 'polypeptide(L)'
;MTGDKKVHIKTNPIIFSLLLFIGCIKPLEGWNKYVHSKDALKAQEAIIGELLNKHVSTLASDKFEGRFPGTMGEELTVEYLSNTYSALGLKPGNPDGTWIQKATMTGIISEVKAQFITDDERWVMKLGRDIVGNSFQTKESVNIKNADVIFCGYGVNAPEYGWNDFEGIDVKGKVIIVLVSDPPVMKNGDLDDTMFGGKAMTYYGRWSYKFEEGLRQGAKGVIVIHETEPAGYPFSVLQNGYDGEQLTIEDQNVTPLAYQGWIPLSSAERLFQMNGLD
;
A
#
# COMPACT_ATOMS: atom_id res chain seq x y z
N MET A 1 -81.59 1.51 41.34
CA MET A 1 -81.57 0.49 40.28
C MET A 1 -80.76 1.07 39.14
N THR A 2 -79.90 0.24 38.52
CA THR A 2 -78.68 0.55 37.74
C THR A 2 -77.46 0.59 38.66
N GLY A 3 -76.48 -0.33 38.62
CA GLY A 3 -76.05 -1.25 37.55
C GLY A 3 -74.91 -0.62 36.76
N ASP A 4 -73.77 -1.32 36.69
CA ASP A 4 -72.63 -1.09 35.77
C ASP A 4 -71.67 0.07 36.10
N LYS A 5 -70.34 -0.02 35.98
CA LYS A 5 -69.43 -1.01 35.37
C LYS A 5 -68.05 -0.88 36.06
N LYS A 6 -67.44 -2.00 36.44
CA LYS A 6 -66.02 -2.07 36.79
C LYS A 6 -65.19 -1.93 35.51
N VAL A 7 -64.39 -0.87 35.40
CA VAL A 7 -63.38 -0.73 34.35
C VAL A 7 -62.14 -1.51 34.79
N HIS A 8 -61.87 -2.62 34.11
CA HIS A 8 -60.61 -3.36 34.23
C HIS A 8 -59.49 -2.57 33.53
N ILE A 9 -58.60 -1.98 34.32
CA ILE A 9 -57.31 -1.47 33.85
C ILE A 9 -56.40 -2.68 33.66
N LYS A 10 -56.14 -3.07 32.41
CA LYS A 10 -55.07 -4.03 32.08
C LYS A 10 -53.72 -3.32 32.26
N THR A 11 -53.04 -3.61 33.35
CA THR A 11 -51.60 -3.33 33.49
C THR A 11 -50.83 -4.36 32.66
N ASN A 12 -50.27 -3.94 31.52
CA ASN A 12 -49.27 -4.76 30.82
C ASN A 12 -47.98 -4.75 31.64
N PRO A 13 -47.35 -5.91 31.92
CA PRO A 13 -46.03 -5.91 32.51
C PRO A 13 -45.02 -5.43 31.46
N ILE A 14 -44.30 -4.36 31.79
CA ILE A 14 -43.13 -3.90 31.06
C ILE A 14 -42.07 -5.00 31.19
N ILE A 15 -41.87 -5.77 30.12
CA ILE A 15 -40.76 -6.71 30.02
C ILE A 15 -39.51 -5.87 29.77
N PHE A 16 -38.72 -5.64 30.82
CA PHE A 16 -37.35 -5.15 30.71
C PHE A 16 -36.52 -6.28 30.07
N SER A 17 -36.38 -6.26 28.74
CA SER A 17 -35.37 -7.08 28.06
C SER A 17 -34.00 -6.50 28.40
N LEU A 18 -33.34 -7.11 29.37
CA LEU A 18 -31.92 -6.91 29.63
C LEU A 18 -31.14 -7.61 28.49
N LEU A 19 -30.94 -6.89 27.38
CA LEU A 19 -29.99 -7.30 26.35
C LEU A 19 -28.58 -7.16 26.94
N LEU A 20 -28.09 -8.25 27.53
CA LEU A 20 -26.67 -8.45 27.82
C LEU A 20 -25.93 -8.40 26.48
N PHE A 21 -25.38 -7.22 26.15
CA PHE A 21 -24.28 -7.10 25.20
C PHE A 21 -23.11 -7.89 25.78
N ILE A 22 -23.01 -9.17 25.43
CA ILE A 22 -21.76 -9.92 25.53
C ILE A 22 -20.88 -9.36 24.41
N GLY A 23 -20.30 -8.19 24.67
CA GLY A 23 -19.14 -7.74 23.92
C GLY A 23 -18.08 -8.84 24.06
N CYS A 24 -17.54 -9.30 22.94
CA CYS A 24 -16.46 -10.26 22.93
C CYS A 24 -15.18 -9.58 23.46
N ILE A 25 -15.13 -9.34 24.77
CA ILE A 25 -13.90 -9.05 25.51
C ILE A 25 -13.28 -10.42 25.80
N LYS A 26 -12.91 -11.17 24.75
CA LYS A 26 -11.94 -12.23 24.98
C LYS A 26 -10.61 -11.51 25.20
N PRO A 27 -9.92 -11.75 26.32
CA PRO A 27 -8.53 -11.33 26.45
C PRO A 27 -7.74 -11.84 25.22
N LEU A 28 -6.56 -11.30 24.96
CA LEU A 28 -5.58 -11.85 24.00
C LEU A 28 -5.07 -13.24 24.46
N GLU A 29 -5.97 -14.16 24.80
CA GLU A 29 -5.70 -15.51 25.27
C GLU A 29 -4.91 -16.27 24.23
N GLY A 30 -5.16 -16.06 22.92
CA GLY A 30 -4.42 -16.74 21.86
C GLY A 30 -2.91 -16.50 21.94
N TRP A 31 -2.48 -15.24 22.05
CA TRP A 31 -1.06 -14.89 22.05
C TRP A 31 -0.37 -15.42 23.33
N ASN A 32 -0.93 -15.13 24.50
CA ASN A 32 -0.32 -15.54 25.78
C ASN A 32 -0.39 -17.05 26.03
N LYS A 33 -1.38 -17.77 25.45
CA LYS A 33 -1.53 -19.23 25.61
C LYS A 33 -0.50 -20.03 24.80
N TYR A 34 -0.13 -19.57 23.61
CA TYR A 34 0.74 -20.35 22.70
C TYR A 34 2.21 -19.91 22.72
N VAL A 35 2.49 -18.63 22.98
CA VAL A 35 3.88 -18.11 23.02
C VAL A 35 4.68 -18.71 24.19
N HIS A 36 4.00 -19.12 25.27
CA HIS A 36 4.63 -19.79 26.41
C HIS A 36 4.41 -21.32 26.42
N SER A 37 3.92 -21.89 25.32
CA SER A 37 3.81 -23.35 25.22
C SER A 37 5.19 -24.00 25.29
N LYS A 38 5.27 -25.23 25.81
CA LYS A 38 6.53 -25.97 25.91
C LYS A 38 7.23 -26.11 24.55
N ASP A 39 6.43 -26.30 23.49
CA ASP A 39 6.96 -26.46 22.14
C ASP A 39 7.49 -25.12 21.59
N ALA A 40 6.83 -24.00 21.86
CA ALA A 40 7.33 -22.66 21.49
C ALA A 40 8.63 -22.30 22.24
N LEU A 41 8.69 -22.56 23.54
CA LEU A 41 9.90 -22.35 24.34
C LEU A 41 11.06 -23.24 23.86
N LYS A 42 10.78 -24.49 23.50
CA LYS A 42 11.78 -25.39 22.91
C LYS A 42 12.22 -24.94 21.52
N ALA A 43 11.31 -24.41 20.70
CA ALA A 43 11.67 -23.85 19.39
C ALA A 43 12.55 -22.60 19.53
N GLN A 44 12.33 -21.78 20.56
CA GLN A 44 13.17 -20.62 20.86
C GLN A 44 14.63 -21.02 21.12
N GLU A 45 14.88 -22.14 21.80
CA GLU A 45 16.24 -22.66 22.04
C GLU A 45 16.99 -23.01 20.75
N ALA A 46 16.29 -23.30 19.65
CA ALA A 46 16.89 -23.56 18.35
C ALA A 46 17.30 -22.28 17.59
N ILE A 47 16.81 -21.10 18.01
CA ILE A 47 17.15 -19.81 17.41
C ILE A 47 18.44 -19.28 18.04
N ILE A 48 19.58 -19.77 17.55
CA ILE A 48 20.90 -19.37 18.02
C ILE A 48 21.60 -18.44 17.03
N GLY A 49 22.47 -17.56 17.55
CA GLY A 49 23.17 -16.56 16.74
C GLY A 49 24.03 -17.18 15.63
N GLU A 50 24.64 -18.35 15.87
CA GLU A 50 25.42 -19.07 14.87
C GLU A 50 24.57 -19.51 13.67
N LEU A 51 23.35 -20.00 13.91
CA LEU A 51 22.43 -20.40 12.86
C LEU A 51 22.01 -19.20 12.01
N LEU A 52 21.66 -18.08 12.65
CA LEU A 52 21.32 -16.83 11.96
C LEU A 52 22.51 -16.32 11.14
N ASN A 53 23.71 -16.30 11.73
CA ASN A 53 24.92 -15.85 11.05
C ASN A 53 25.21 -16.71 9.81
N LYS A 54 25.09 -18.03 9.90
CA LYS A 54 25.26 -18.93 8.75
C LYS A 54 24.34 -18.59 7.59
N HIS A 55 23.05 -18.40 7.84
CA HIS A 55 22.09 -18.07 6.78
C HIS A 55 22.35 -16.69 6.17
N VAL A 56 22.54 -15.67 7.03
CA VAL A 56 22.79 -14.29 6.59
C VAL A 56 24.10 -14.19 5.80
N SER A 57 25.20 -14.76 6.30
CA SER A 57 26.50 -14.72 5.62
C SER A 57 26.49 -15.48 4.29
N THR A 58 25.75 -16.59 4.19
CA THR A 58 25.61 -17.32 2.92
C THR A 58 24.88 -16.47 1.89
N LEU A 59 23.70 -15.94 2.23
CA LEU A 59 22.86 -15.15 1.32
C LEU A 59 23.46 -13.77 0.97
N ALA A 60 24.38 -13.26 1.80
CA ALA A 60 25.10 -12.02 1.56
C ALA A 60 26.51 -12.23 0.99
N SER A 61 26.89 -13.48 0.68
CA SER A 61 28.23 -13.77 0.15
C SER A 61 28.38 -13.30 -1.30
N ASP A 62 29.62 -12.99 -1.69
CA ASP A 62 29.96 -12.60 -3.06
C ASP A 62 29.45 -13.60 -4.10
N LYS A 63 29.37 -14.89 -3.76
CA LYS A 63 28.83 -15.94 -4.65
C LYS A 63 27.39 -15.65 -5.12
N PHE A 64 26.57 -15.04 -4.26
CA PHE A 64 25.17 -14.78 -4.58
C PHE A 64 25.00 -13.48 -5.38
N GLU A 65 25.95 -12.55 -5.31
CA GLU A 65 25.91 -11.26 -6.03
C GLU A 65 24.62 -10.43 -5.81
N GLY A 66 23.81 -10.78 -4.81
CA GLY A 66 22.49 -10.23 -4.58
C GLY A 66 21.37 -11.26 -4.73
N ARG A 67 20.14 -10.77 -4.89
CA ARG A 67 18.92 -11.60 -5.00
C ARG A 67 17.81 -10.87 -5.78
N PHE A 68 18.22 -10.03 -6.73
CA PHE A 68 17.28 -9.31 -7.59
C PHE A 68 16.60 -10.32 -8.54
N PRO A 69 15.28 -10.25 -8.79
CA PRO A 69 14.62 -11.19 -9.68
C PRO A 69 15.24 -11.22 -11.08
N GLY A 70 15.26 -12.38 -11.71
CA GLY A 70 15.86 -12.62 -13.02
C GLY A 70 17.39 -12.71 -13.02
N THR A 71 18.05 -12.75 -11.86
CA THR A 71 19.51 -12.85 -11.74
C THR A 71 19.97 -14.23 -11.26
N MET A 72 21.25 -14.56 -11.48
CA MET A 72 21.86 -15.78 -10.91
C MET A 72 21.73 -15.83 -9.37
N GLY A 73 21.77 -14.68 -8.70
CA GLY A 73 21.58 -14.58 -7.26
C GLY A 73 20.19 -15.03 -6.79
N GLU A 74 19.14 -14.78 -7.58
CA GLU A 74 17.81 -15.32 -7.32
C GLU A 74 17.82 -16.85 -7.41
N GLU A 75 18.35 -17.42 -8.50
CA GLU A 75 18.39 -18.87 -8.70
C GLU A 75 19.07 -19.59 -7.53
N LEU A 76 20.26 -19.10 -7.13
CA LEU A 76 21.00 -19.62 -5.98
C LEU A 76 20.23 -19.46 -4.67
N THR A 77 19.51 -18.35 -4.49
CA THR A 77 18.69 -18.10 -3.29
C THR A 77 17.52 -19.06 -3.21
N VAL A 78 16.79 -19.25 -4.31
CA VAL A 78 15.64 -20.15 -4.38
C VAL A 78 16.06 -21.59 -4.12
N GLU A 79 17.17 -22.04 -4.70
CA GLU A 79 17.74 -23.36 -4.43
C GLU A 79 18.13 -23.50 -2.95
N TYR A 80 18.85 -22.53 -2.40
CA TYR A 80 19.28 -22.54 -1.00
C TYR A 80 18.10 -22.66 -0.03
N LEU A 81 17.03 -21.88 -0.24
CA LEU A 81 15.83 -21.93 0.59
C LEU A 81 15.10 -23.26 0.46
N SER A 82 14.90 -23.75 -0.77
CA SER A 82 14.21 -25.02 -1.04
C SER A 82 14.94 -26.20 -0.39
N ASN A 83 16.26 -26.25 -0.52
CA ASN A 83 17.11 -27.27 0.09
C ASN A 83 17.09 -27.18 1.63
N THR A 84 17.13 -25.96 2.18
CA THR A 84 17.06 -25.74 3.63
C THR A 84 15.73 -26.24 4.20
N TYR A 85 14.60 -25.87 3.59
CA TYR A 85 13.28 -26.33 4.03
C TYR A 85 13.09 -27.84 3.86
N SER A 86 13.56 -28.41 2.76
CA SER A 86 13.54 -29.86 2.57
C SER A 86 14.36 -30.59 3.64
N ALA A 87 15.55 -30.10 3.97
CA ALA A 87 16.41 -30.68 5.01
C ALA A 87 15.80 -30.59 6.42
N LEU A 88 14.96 -29.58 6.68
CA LEU A 88 14.18 -29.45 7.92
C LEU A 88 12.95 -30.39 7.96
N GLY A 89 12.68 -31.14 6.89
CA GLY A 89 11.53 -32.05 6.80
C GLY A 89 10.20 -31.36 6.53
N LEU A 90 10.23 -30.09 6.10
CA LEU A 90 9.03 -29.40 5.65
C LEU A 90 8.52 -29.99 4.34
N LYS A 91 7.24 -29.76 4.04
CA LYS A 91 6.64 -30.12 2.76
C LYS A 91 6.49 -28.87 1.88
N PRO A 92 6.56 -29.00 0.55
CA PRO A 92 6.27 -27.90 -0.35
C PRO A 92 4.84 -27.38 -0.16
N GLY A 93 4.67 -26.06 -0.26
CA GLY A 93 3.39 -25.38 -0.03
C GLY A 93 2.62 -25.02 -1.30
N ASN A 94 3.22 -25.17 -2.49
CA ASN A 94 2.57 -24.82 -3.75
C ASN A 94 1.50 -25.88 -4.12
N PRO A 95 0.35 -25.51 -4.71
CA PRO A 95 -0.71 -26.48 -5.04
C PRO A 95 -0.29 -27.63 -5.97
N ASP A 96 0.75 -27.43 -6.79
CA ASP A 96 1.33 -28.45 -7.65
C ASP A 96 2.35 -29.38 -6.95
N GLY A 97 2.54 -29.19 -5.64
CA GLY A 97 3.49 -29.97 -4.84
C GLY A 97 4.95 -29.54 -4.99
N THR A 98 5.24 -28.42 -5.66
CA THR A 98 6.60 -27.86 -5.78
C THR A 98 6.88 -26.82 -4.71
N TRP A 99 8.16 -26.44 -4.57
CA TRP A 99 8.60 -25.42 -3.61
C TRP A 99 8.38 -23.99 -4.11
N ILE A 100 8.17 -23.81 -5.43
CA ILE A 100 8.34 -22.52 -6.10
C ILE A 100 7.02 -22.10 -6.74
N GLN A 101 6.49 -20.95 -6.31
CA GLN A 101 5.44 -20.25 -7.03
C GLN A 101 6.07 -19.38 -8.10
N LYS A 102 5.75 -19.63 -9.38
CA LYS A 102 6.25 -18.82 -10.50
C LYS A 102 5.47 -17.50 -10.57
N ALA A 103 6.18 -16.39 -10.76
CA ALA A 103 5.62 -15.08 -11.07
C ALA A 103 6.29 -14.54 -12.34
N THR A 104 5.50 -14.24 -13.36
CA THR A 104 6.01 -13.56 -14.54
C THR A 104 6.13 -12.08 -14.24
N MET A 105 7.31 -11.51 -14.48
CA MET A 105 7.59 -10.10 -14.23
C MET A 105 8.04 -9.41 -15.50
N THR A 106 7.68 -8.14 -15.61
CA THR A 106 8.16 -7.22 -16.63
C THR A 106 9.18 -6.29 -16.00
N GLY A 107 10.39 -6.26 -16.57
CA GLY A 107 11.41 -5.27 -16.27
C GLY A 107 11.36 -4.09 -17.23
N ILE A 108 11.47 -2.87 -16.69
CA ILE A 108 11.46 -1.63 -17.46
C ILE A 108 12.61 -0.74 -17.03
N ILE A 109 13.37 -0.28 -18.02
CA ILE A 109 14.28 0.86 -17.91
C ILE A 109 13.67 1.99 -18.73
N SER A 110 13.46 3.15 -18.11
CA SER A 110 12.77 4.28 -18.75
C SER A 110 13.62 5.55 -18.68
N GLU A 111 13.71 6.25 -19.80
CA GLU A 111 14.15 7.65 -19.83
C GLU A 111 12.95 8.58 -19.65
N VAL A 112 12.68 8.99 -18.41
CA VAL A 112 11.55 9.87 -18.12
C VAL A 112 11.87 11.32 -18.42
N LYS A 113 11.01 11.97 -19.20
CA LYS A 113 11.01 13.42 -19.45
C LYS A 113 9.64 13.97 -19.09
N ALA A 114 9.62 14.98 -18.24
CA ALA A 114 8.38 15.58 -17.77
C ALA A 114 8.46 17.11 -17.82
N GLN A 115 7.31 17.74 -18.08
CA GLN A 115 7.13 19.17 -17.97
C GLN A 115 5.68 19.48 -17.63
N PHE A 116 5.49 20.52 -16.83
CA PHE A 116 4.18 21.14 -16.63
C PHE A 116 4.13 22.47 -17.38
N ILE A 117 2.97 22.77 -17.93
CA ILE A 117 2.74 23.95 -18.76
C ILE A 117 1.44 24.59 -18.29
N THR A 118 1.48 25.89 -18.02
CA THR A 118 0.34 26.78 -17.86
C THR A 118 0.37 27.82 -18.98
N ASP A 119 -0.60 28.74 -19.02
CA ASP A 119 -0.60 29.84 -20.00
C ASP A 119 0.59 30.80 -19.78
N ASP A 120 1.07 30.91 -18.55
CA ASP A 120 2.12 31.86 -18.16
C ASP A 120 3.53 31.24 -18.06
N GLU A 121 3.62 29.94 -17.71
CA GLU A 121 4.91 29.29 -17.44
C GLU A 121 5.00 27.90 -18.08
N ARG A 122 6.22 27.56 -18.53
CA ARG A 122 6.63 26.18 -18.78
C ARG A 122 7.73 25.79 -17.81
N TRP A 123 7.49 24.75 -17.01
CA TRP A 123 8.48 24.15 -16.15
C TRP A 123 8.92 22.77 -16.69
N VAL A 124 10.15 22.72 -17.20
CA VAL A 124 10.81 21.45 -17.54
C VAL A 124 11.40 20.85 -16.27
N MET A 125 10.94 19.66 -15.90
CA MET A 125 11.32 18.99 -14.67
C MET A 125 12.60 18.19 -14.85
N LYS A 126 13.46 18.19 -13.83
CA LYS A 126 14.67 17.36 -13.75
C LYS A 126 14.33 16.03 -13.10
N LEU A 127 14.47 14.94 -13.85
CA LEU A 127 14.36 13.57 -13.31
C LEU A 127 15.32 13.38 -12.12
N GLY A 128 14.88 12.65 -11.11
CA GLY A 128 15.61 12.46 -9.86
C GLY A 128 15.40 13.63 -8.90
N ARG A 129 15.47 14.88 -9.35
CA ARG A 129 15.34 16.06 -8.47
C ARG A 129 13.89 16.48 -8.25
N ASP A 130 13.19 16.74 -9.34
CA ASP A 130 11.86 17.36 -9.33
C ASP A 130 10.75 16.31 -9.43
N ILE A 131 11.08 15.14 -9.99
CA ILE A 131 10.17 14.05 -10.27
C ILE A 131 10.94 12.73 -10.39
N VAL A 132 10.35 11.63 -9.94
CA VAL A 132 10.84 10.24 -10.13
C VAL A 132 9.66 9.36 -10.49
N GLY A 133 9.87 8.30 -11.27
CA GLY A 133 8.78 7.43 -11.70
C GLY A 133 9.10 6.73 -13.00
N ASN A 134 8.13 6.00 -13.52
CA ASN A 134 8.23 5.25 -14.76
C ASN A 134 6.83 4.92 -15.32
N SER A 135 6.79 4.23 -16.45
CA SER A 135 5.61 3.50 -16.91
C SER A 135 5.94 2.01 -16.92
N PHE A 136 4.92 1.19 -16.71
CA PHE A 136 5.01 -0.27 -16.90
C PHE A 136 4.32 -0.75 -18.18
N GLN A 137 3.90 0.17 -19.06
CA GLN A 137 3.44 -0.21 -20.40
C GLN A 137 4.64 -0.66 -21.25
N THR A 138 4.56 -1.87 -21.79
CA THR A 138 5.60 -2.49 -22.64
C THR A 138 5.57 -1.93 -24.06
N LYS A 139 5.88 -0.63 -24.20
CA LYS A 139 5.97 0.10 -25.47
C LYS A 139 7.28 0.85 -25.55
N GLU A 140 7.82 1.01 -26.76
CA GLU A 140 9.04 1.82 -26.99
C GLU A 140 8.89 3.27 -26.53
N SER A 141 7.67 3.82 -26.63
CA SER A 141 7.36 5.17 -26.17
C SER A 141 5.97 5.25 -25.57
N VAL A 142 5.89 5.82 -24.38
CA VAL A 142 4.64 6.12 -23.67
C VAL A 142 4.57 7.63 -23.49
N ASN A 143 3.50 8.25 -23.98
CA ASN A 143 3.35 9.69 -23.96
C ASN A 143 2.04 10.09 -23.27
N ILE A 144 2.14 11.08 -22.39
CA ILE A 144 1.01 11.85 -21.87
C ILE A 144 1.19 13.26 -22.45
N LYS A 145 0.24 13.70 -23.28
CA LYS A 145 0.29 15.01 -23.96
C LYS A 145 -0.97 15.78 -23.63
N ASN A 146 -0.82 17.04 -23.21
CA ASN A 146 -1.92 17.97 -22.94
C ASN A 146 -3.02 17.33 -22.07
N ALA A 147 -2.61 16.61 -21.03
CA ALA A 147 -3.52 16.03 -20.07
C ALA A 147 -3.67 16.99 -18.90
N ASP A 148 -4.90 17.23 -18.48
CA ASP A 148 -5.18 17.99 -17.27
C ASP A 148 -4.57 17.29 -16.05
N VAL A 149 -4.26 18.10 -15.05
CA VAL A 149 -3.70 17.66 -13.78
C VAL A 149 -4.71 17.99 -12.70
N ILE A 150 -5.08 17.01 -11.87
CA ILE A 150 -6.06 17.20 -10.80
C ILE A 150 -5.46 16.76 -9.47
N PHE A 151 -5.60 17.59 -8.44
CA PHE A 151 -5.31 17.18 -7.08
C PHE A 151 -6.50 16.43 -6.47
N CYS A 152 -6.28 15.20 -6.00
CA CYS A 152 -7.32 14.31 -5.49
C CYS A 152 -7.07 13.93 -4.03
N GLY A 153 -6.66 14.88 -3.18
CA GLY A 153 -6.47 14.64 -1.75
C GLY A 153 -5.52 13.47 -1.48
N TYR A 154 -5.98 12.44 -0.78
CA TYR A 154 -5.22 11.22 -0.52
C TYR A 154 -5.44 10.15 -1.59
N GLY A 155 -6.24 10.38 -2.63
CA GLY A 155 -6.55 9.41 -3.68
C GLY A 155 -7.25 8.16 -3.14
N VAL A 156 -8.08 8.31 -2.10
CA VAL A 156 -8.76 7.22 -1.40
C VAL A 156 -10.22 7.12 -1.79
N ASN A 157 -10.63 5.91 -2.15
CA ASN A 157 -12.02 5.49 -2.27
C ASN A 157 -12.24 4.32 -1.30
N ALA A 158 -12.84 4.62 -0.15
CA ALA A 158 -13.09 3.69 0.95
C ALA A 158 -14.56 3.80 1.41
N PRO A 159 -15.50 3.15 0.70
CA PRO A 159 -16.92 3.20 1.01
C PRO A 159 -17.27 2.73 2.43
N GLU A 160 -16.49 1.82 3.01
CA GLU A 160 -16.64 1.35 4.39
C GLU A 160 -16.38 2.44 5.45
N TYR A 161 -15.63 3.48 5.08
CA TYR A 161 -15.41 4.68 5.88
C TYR A 161 -16.28 5.86 5.42
N GLY A 162 -17.11 5.67 4.39
CA GLY A 162 -17.87 6.76 3.77
C GLY A 162 -16.95 7.83 3.15
N TRP A 163 -15.77 7.46 2.66
CA TRP A 163 -14.76 8.38 2.14
C TRP A 163 -14.52 8.15 0.64
N ASN A 164 -14.54 9.21 -0.15
CA ASN A 164 -14.21 9.14 -1.57
C ASN A 164 -13.60 10.46 -2.08
N ASP A 165 -12.28 10.50 -2.24
CA ASP A 165 -11.54 11.65 -2.78
C ASP A 165 -11.80 11.92 -4.28
N PHE A 166 -12.50 11.01 -4.96
CA PHE A 166 -12.87 11.14 -6.38
C PHE A 166 -14.32 11.58 -6.57
N GLU A 167 -15.09 11.76 -5.49
CA GLU A 167 -16.51 12.10 -5.58
C GLU A 167 -16.71 13.43 -6.29
N GLY A 168 -17.49 13.41 -7.38
CA GLY A 168 -17.77 14.60 -8.19
C GLY A 168 -16.61 15.06 -9.09
N ILE A 169 -15.52 14.30 -9.19
CA ILE A 169 -14.33 14.65 -9.97
C ILE A 169 -14.15 13.67 -11.14
N ASP A 170 -14.09 14.18 -12.38
CA ASP A 170 -13.74 13.36 -13.54
C ASP A 170 -12.23 13.31 -13.73
N VAL A 171 -11.61 12.19 -13.32
CA VAL A 171 -10.16 11.95 -13.46
C VAL A 171 -9.80 11.17 -14.73
N LYS A 172 -10.79 10.78 -15.54
CA LYS A 172 -10.56 9.86 -16.66
C LYS A 172 -9.64 10.48 -17.72
N GLY A 173 -8.55 9.79 -18.02
CA GLY A 173 -7.56 10.25 -19.00
C GLY A 173 -6.66 11.40 -18.53
N LYS A 174 -6.77 11.82 -17.26
CA LYS A 174 -6.01 12.93 -16.66
C LYS A 174 -4.85 12.41 -15.81
N VAL A 175 -3.95 13.29 -15.40
CA VAL A 175 -2.93 12.96 -14.40
C VAL A 175 -3.45 13.40 -13.03
N ILE A 176 -3.48 12.48 -12.06
CA ILE A 176 -3.86 12.85 -10.70
C ILE A 176 -2.62 13.06 -9.82
N ILE A 177 -2.72 14.02 -8.91
CA ILE A 177 -1.76 14.28 -7.86
C ILE A 177 -2.41 13.97 -6.52
N VAL A 178 -1.74 13.17 -5.69
CA VAL A 178 -2.29 12.68 -4.43
C VAL A 178 -1.23 12.73 -3.33
N LEU A 179 -1.67 12.85 -2.08
CA LEU A 179 -0.84 12.77 -0.89
C LEU A 179 -0.49 11.30 -0.58
N VAL A 180 0.71 11.09 -0.04
CA VAL A 180 1.10 9.81 0.57
C VAL A 180 0.39 9.63 1.92
N SER A 181 0.30 8.38 2.41
CA SER A 181 -0.33 8.01 3.68
C SER A 181 -1.86 8.03 3.67
N ASP A 182 -2.44 7.62 4.79
CA ASP A 182 -3.89 7.58 5.03
C ASP A 182 -4.44 9.00 5.29
N PRO A 183 -5.72 9.27 4.98
CA PRO A 183 -6.38 10.50 5.41
C PRO A 183 -6.32 10.66 6.94
N PRO A 184 -5.75 11.78 7.47
CA PRO A 184 -5.54 11.96 8.91
C PRO A 184 -6.82 12.48 9.57
N VAL A 185 -7.83 11.61 9.67
CA VAL A 185 -9.11 11.96 10.29
C VAL A 185 -8.90 12.15 11.79
N MET A 186 -9.18 13.34 12.30
CA MET A 186 -8.96 13.72 13.69
C MET A 186 -10.24 13.61 14.54
N LYS A 187 -10.12 13.09 15.76
CA LYS A 187 -11.18 13.02 16.77
C LYS A 187 -10.60 13.31 18.14
N ASN A 188 -11.11 14.34 18.80
CA ASN A 188 -10.68 14.78 20.13
C ASN A 188 -9.17 15.08 20.25
N GLY A 189 -8.53 15.54 19.16
CA GLY A 189 -7.11 15.91 19.15
C GLY A 189 -6.15 14.78 18.79
N ASP A 190 -6.64 13.56 18.59
CA ASP A 190 -5.88 12.41 18.11
C ASP A 190 -6.44 11.90 16.77
N LEU A 191 -5.68 11.02 16.10
CA LEU A 191 -6.20 10.28 14.93
C LEU A 191 -7.33 9.35 15.38
N ASP A 192 -8.45 9.40 14.65
CA ASP A 192 -9.64 8.60 14.93
C ASP A 192 -9.35 7.12 14.68
N ASP A 193 -9.36 6.32 15.74
CA ASP A 193 -9.12 4.88 15.68
C ASP A 193 -10.20 4.11 14.88
N THR A 194 -11.36 4.74 14.66
CA THR A 194 -12.43 4.18 13.83
C THR A 194 -12.30 4.50 12.34
N MET A 195 -11.34 5.33 11.95
CA MET A 195 -11.10 5.76 10.57
C MET A 195 -9.66 5.44 10.18
N PHE A 196 -9.48 4.69 9.09
CA PHE A 196 -8.16 4.38 8.53
C PHE A 196 -7.13 3.90 9.58
N GLY A 197 -7.54 3.05 10.53
CA GLY A 197 -6.61 2.43 11.48
C GLY A 197 -5.96 3.38 12.49
N GLY A 198 -6.39 4.64 12.58
CA GLY A 198 -5.83 5.65 13.48
C GLY A 198 -4.34 5.88 13.21
N LYS A 199 -3.49 5.51 14.18
CA LYS A 199 -2.02 5.66 14.06
C LYS A 199 -1.36 4.61 13.18
N ALA A 200 -2.04 3.50 12.89
CA ALA A 200 -1.49 2.41 12.10
C ALA A 200 -1.82 2.61 10.61
N MET A 201 -0.78 2.63 9.78
CA MET A 201 -0.96 2.78 8.34
C MET A 201 -1.77 1.60 7.75
N THR A 202 -2.81 1.91 7.00
CA THR A 202 -3.65 0.92 6.30
C THR A 202 -3.16 0.66 4.88
N TYR A 203 -3.94 -0.12 4.13
CA TYR A 203 -3.70 -0.27 2.70
C TYR A 203 -3.87 1.05 1.95
N TYR A 204 -4.83 1.88 2.36
CA TYR A 204 -5.12 3.17 1.73
C TYR A 204 -3.93 4.10 1.75
N GLY A 205 -3.11 4.08 2.79
CA GLY A 205 -1.92 4.90 2.91
C GLY A 205 -0.73 4.46 2.06
N ARG A 206 -0.76 3.25 1.50
CA ARG A 206 0.32 2.76 0.66
C ARG A 206 0.29 3.42 -0.71
N TRP A 207 1.46 3.79 -1.20
CA TRP A 207 1.63 4.32 -2.55
C TRP A 207 1.17 3.34 -3.65
N SER A 208 1.29 2.03 -3.42
CA SER A 208 0.80 1.03 -4.37
C SER A 208 -0.71 1.15 -4.57
N TYR A 209 -1.45 1.35 -3.47
CA TYR A 209 -2.88 1.60 -3.53
C TYR A 209 -3.18 2.87 -4.33
N LYS A 210 -2.42 3.95 -4.17
CA LYS A 210 -2.63 5.20 -4.93
C LYS A 210 -2.54 4.97 -6.44
N PHE A 211 -1.55 4.19 -6.89
CA PHE A 211 -1.39 3.83 -8.29
C PHE A 211 -2.52 2.93 -8.79
N GLU A 212 -2.86 1.90 -8.02
CA GLU A 212 -3.96 1.00 -8.36
C GLU A 212 -5.31 1.71 -8.40
N GLU A 213 -5.61 2.56 -7.43
CA GLU A 213 -6.88 3.27 -7.36
C GLU A 213 -6.96 4.32 -8.47
N GLY A 214 -5.90 5.09 -8.71
CA GLY A 214 -5.85 5.98 -9.87
C GLY A 214 -6.11 5.25 -11.19
N LEU A 215 -5.57 4.03 -11.34
CA LEU A 215 -5.85 3.17 -12.49
C LEU A 215 -7.32 2.71 -12.53
N ARG A 216 -7.91 2.28 -11.41
CA ARG A 216 -9.33 1.89 -11.30
C ARG A 216 -10.27 3.05 -11.66
N GLN A 217 -9.92 4.27 -11.27
CA GLN A 217 -10.67 5.49 -11.59
C GLN A 217 -10.45 5.98 -13.04
N GLY A 218 -9.54 5.34 -13.79
CA GLY A 218 -9.28 5.66 -15.19
C GLY A 218 -8.32 6.83 -15.41
N ALA A 219 -7.55 7.22 -14.39
CA ALA A 219 -6.47 8.18 -14.55
C ALA A 219 -5.44 7.67 -15.57
N LYS A 220 -4.86 8.60 -16.33
CA LYS A 220 -3.79 8.32 -17.29
C LYS A 220 -2.44 8.19 -16.59
N GLY A 221 -2.22 8.95 -15.53
CA GLY A 221 -1.04 8.86 -14.69
C GLY A 221 -1.32 9.29 -13.27
N VAL A 222 -0.46 8.85 -12.34
CA VAL A 222 -0.56 9.15 -10.91
C VAL A 222 0.77 9.67 -10.42
N ILE A 223 0.74 10.80 -9.72
CA ILE A 223 1.89 11.40 -9.06
C ILE A 223 1.58 11.47 -7.57
N VAL A 224 2.42 10.85 -6.76
CA VAL A 224 2.31 10.94 -5.30
C VAL A 224 3.23 12.06 -4.79
N ILE A 225 2.69 12.93 -3.94
CA ILE A 225 3.47 13.93 -3.23
C ILE A 225 4.20 13.22 -2.08
N HIS A 226 5.53 13.30 -2.09
CA HIS A 226 6.35 12.79 -1.01
C HIS A 226 6.42 13.82 0.12
N GLU A 227 6.05 13.36 1.32
CA GLU A 227 6.29 14.05 2.57
C GLU A 227 7.10 13.12 3.48
N THR A 228 8.19 13.63 4.07
CA THR A 228 9.16 12.78 4.78
C THR A 228 8.56 12.07 6.00
N GLU A 229 7.79 12.79 6.82
CA GLU A 229 7.16 12.22 8.02
C GLU A 229 6.09 11.17 7.64
N PRO A 230 5.10 11.47 6.78
CA PRO A 230 4.15 10.47 6.29
C PRO A 230 4.76 9.27 5.55
N ALA A 231 5.82 9.47 4.75
CA ALA A 231 6.47 8.39 4.02
C ALA A 231 7.40 7.53 4.90
N GLY A 232 7.89 8.08 6.00
CA GLY A 232 8.82 7.42 6.93
C GLY A 232 10.27 7.34 6.44
N TYR A 233 10.61 8.01 5.32
CA TYR A 233 11.96 8.06 4.77
C TYR A 233 12.16 9.31 3.89
N PRO A 234 13.41 9.80 3.73
CA PRO A 234 13.69 10.96 2.89
C PRO A 234 13.51 10.64 1.40
N PHE A 235 13.16 11.66 0.60
CA PHE A 235 12.93 11.52 -0.85
C PHE A 235 14.08 10.82 -1.58
N SER A 236 15.32 10.95 -1.09
CA SER A 236 16.50 10.28 -1.63
C SER A 236 16.40 8.76 -1.76
N VAL A 237 15.56 8.10 -0.96
CA VAL A 237 15.29 6.65 -1.10
C VAL A 237 14.61 6.37 -2.44
N LEU A 238 13.66 7.21 -2.85
CA LEU A 238 13.02 7.11 -4.17
C LEU A 238 13.99 7.53 -5.27
N GLN A 239 14.78 8.59 -5.08
CA GLN A 239 15.76 9.04 -6.07
C GLN A 239 16.73 7.91 -6.45
N ASN A 240 17.24 7.18 -5.46
CA ASN A 240 18.16 6.06 -5.68
C ASN A 240 17.44 4.82 -6.22
N GLY A 241 16.17 4.62 -5.83
CA GLY A 241 15.37 3.45 -6.25
C GLY A 241 14.97 3.47 -7.72
N TYR A 242 14.86 4.66 -8.34
CA TYR A 242 14.46 4.82 -9.75
C TYR A 242 15.64 4.94 -10.74
N ASP A 243 16.89 4.83 -10.28
CA ASP A 243 18.11 4.87 -11.12
C ASP A 243 18.46 3.51 -11.76
N GLY A 244 17.53 2.55 -11.73
CA GLY A 244 17.73 1.19 -12.23
C GLY A 244 16.45 0.58 -12.80
N GLU A 245 16.56 -0.67 -13.24
CA GLU A 245 15.43 -1.44 -13.75
C GLU A 245 14.32 -1.55 -12.70
N GLN A 246 13.10 -1.21 -13.10
CA GLN A 246 11.90 -1.37 -12.29
C GLN A 246 11.18 -2.63 -12.71
N LEU A 247 10.80 -3.46 -11.73
CA LEU A 247 10.05 -4.68 -11.98
C LEU A 247 8.59 -4.53 -11.55
N THR A 248 7.68 -5.07 -12.34
CA THR A 248 6.28 -5.30 -11.94
C THR A 248 5.88 -6.74 -12.27
N ILE A 249 4.94 -7.28 -11.51
CA ILE A 249 4.27 -8.53 -11.91
C ILE A 249 3.41 -8.22 -13.14
N GLU A 250 3.44 -9.11 -14.14
CA GLU A 250 2.64 -8.98 -15.35
C GLU A 250 1.16 -9.33 -15.05
N ASP A 251 0.26 -8.45 -15.46
CA ASP A 251 -1.18 -8.73 -15.56
C ASP A 251 -1.65 -8.48 -16.99
N GLN A 252 -1.94 -9.56 -17.71
CA GLN A 252 -2.34 -9.52 -19.12
C GLN A 252 -3.70 -8.85 -19.36
N ASN A 253 -4.51 -8.66 -18.32
CA ASN A 253 -5.84 -8.07 -18.41
C ASN A 253 -5.86 -6.58 -18.11
N VAL A 254 -4.73 -6.02 -17.65
CA VAL A 254 -4.65 -4.65 -17.17
C VAL A 254 -3.60 -3.89 -17.97
N THR A 255 -3.99 -2.78 -18.59
CA THR A 255 -3.02 -1.82 -19.13
C THR A 255 -2.52 -0.93 -17.99
N PRO A 256 -1.21 -0.92 -17.66
CA PRO A 256 -0.70 -0.09 -16.58
C PRO A 256 -0.88 1.41 -16.85
N LEU A 257 -0.72 2.24 -15.81
CA LEU A 257 -0.66 3.68 -15.95
C LEU A 257 0.39 4.11 -16.98
N ALA A 258 0.08 5.14 -17.75
CA ALA A 258 1.06 5.72 -18.68
C ALA A 258 2.19 6.43 -17.93
N TYR A 259 1.98 6.77 -16.67
CA TYR A 259 2.99 7.25 -15.75
C TYR A 259 2.57 6.96 -14.30
N GLN A 260 3.48 6.44 -13.48
CA GLN A 260 3.33 6.40 -12.04
C GLN A 260 4.63 6.82 -11.38
N GLY A 261 4.56 7.66 -10.36
CA GLY A 261 5.75 8.18 -9.71
C GLY A 261 5.46 9.16 -8.59
N TRP A 262 6.48 9.93 -8.25
CA TRP A 262 6.52 10.82 -7.11
C TRP A 262 7.14 12.17 -7.46
N ILE A 263 6.74 13.19 -6.70
CA ILE A 263 7.40 14.49 -6.63
C ILE A 263 7.68 14.83 -5.17
N PRO A 264 8.78 15.54 -4.83
CA PRO A 264 8.97 16.05 -3.47
C PRO A 264 7.96 17.16 -3.18
N LEU A 265 7.68 17.40 -1.89
CA LEU A 265 6.77 18.47 -1.45
C LEU A 265 7.06 19.83 -2.12
N SER A 266 8.34 20.22 -2.21
CA SER A 266 8.74 21.47 -2.87
C SER A 266 8.35 21.57 -4.34
N SER A 267 8.31 20.42 -5.04
CA SER A 267 7.87 20.36 -6.43
C SER A 267 6.35 20.42 -6.56
N ALA A 268 5.63 19.87 -5.57
CA ALA A 268 4.19 20.03 -5.47
C ALA A 268 3.82 21.50 -5.20
N GLU A 269 4.41 22.12 -4.18
CA GLU A 269 4.22 23.55 -3.84
C GLU A 269 4.45 24.46 -5.06
N ARG A 270 5.54 24.25 -5.80
CA ARG A 270 5.79 25.00 -7.04
C ARG A 270 4.69 24.79 -8.07
N LEU A 271 4.23 23.55 -8.25
CA LEU A 271 3.18 23.25 -9.21
C LEU A 271 1.85 23.93 -8.85
N PHE A 272 1.51 24.01 -7.55
CA PHE A 272 0.35 24.76 -7.07
C PHE A 272 0.52 26.27 -7.31
N GLN A 273 1.69 26.82 -7.01
CA GLN A 273 2.02 28.24 -7.25
C GLN A 273 1.92 28.63 -8.73
N MET A 274 2.36 27.75 -9.65
CA MET A 274 2.21 27.96 -11.09
C MET A 274 0.74 28.14 -11.53
N ASN A 275 -0.22 27.72 -10.70
CA ASN A 275 -1.65 27.81 -10.94
C ASN A 275 -2.35 28.80 -9.99
N GLY A 276 -1.58 29.67 -9.31
CA GLY A 276 -2.12 30.66 -8.38
C GLY A 276 -2.74 30.08 -7.11
N LEU A 277 -2.32 28.88 -6.72
CA LEU A 277 -2.74 28.19 -5.50
C LEU A 277 -1.61 28.27 -4.46
N ASP A 278 -1.98 28.54 -3.20
CA ASP A 278 -1.06 28.64 -2.05
C ASP A 278 -0.89 27.30 -1.34
#